data_AF-A0A1D6PHH4-F1
#
_entry.id   AF-A0A1D6PHH4-F1
#
_cell.length_a   1.000
_cell.length_b   1.000
_cell.length_c   1.000
_cell.angle_alpha   90.00
_cell.angle_beta   90.00
_cell.angle_gamma   90.00
#
_symmetry.space_group_name_H-M   'P 1'
#
loop_
_entity.id
_entity.type
_entity.pdbx_description
1 polymer ?
#
loop_
_entity_poly.entity_id
_entity_poly.type
_entity_poly.pdbx_seq_one_letter_code
_entity_poly.pdbx_strand_id
1 'polypeptide(L)'
;METSAATPTRPPHQAATSPSPSPSSSLRLWRPAAQRNMRNQWSHLSAAKEQWLAAVADGRAHASALVNVHLSCRNMPAMDLGVLKDMPGIRDKANSKLALREEQYSGMLLSAYKEMFSDRQDNLNDSGDGGGAPVFKWFSVLEFESLAQELVQMFVSEQKLKRLLLLEFLSIALKEGVELQTSLNWGDELYDGESNKLQSIGLQSGDAYSPPENWCAERLGSQRPGNLPLHEVLQVYLTTWHANMNINRSRIGEIFELVEEEMKIKLS
;
A
#
# COMPACT_ATOMS: atom_id res chain seq x y z
N MET A 1 -32.48 -57.58 -84.39
CA MET A 1 -31.77 -56.30 -84.50
C MET A 1 -31.80 -55.69 -83.11
N GLU A 2 -30.86 -56.08 -82.24
CA GLU A 2 -29.56 -55.39 -82.01
C GLU A 2 -29.80 -53.97 -81.45
N THR A 3 -29.30 -53.52 -80.30
CA THR A 3 -28.12 -53.84 -79.45
C THR A 3 -28.38 -53.37 -78.00
N SER A 4 -28.10 -54.18 -76.97
CA SER A 4 -26.91 -54.23 -76.10
C SER A 4 -27.02 -53.48 -74.76
N ALA A 5 -26.74 -54.24 -73.70
CA ALA A 5 -26.76 -53.88 -72.29
C ALA A 5 -25.39 -53.40 -71.77
N ALA A 6 -25.39 -52.60 -70.69
CA ALA A 6 -24.28 -52.52 -69.74
C ALA A 6 -24.75 -52.03 -68.35
N THR A 7 -24.25 -52.74 -67.32
CA THR A 7 -24.48 -52.71 -65.86
C THR A 7 -23.79 -51.48 -65.19
N PRO A 8 -24.08 -51.13 -63.91
CA PRO A 8 -23.79 -49.83 -63.31
C PRO A 8 -22.42 -49.76 -62.61
N THR A 9 -21.81 -48.58 -62.61
CA THR A 9 -20.51 -48.32 -61.95
C THR A 9 -20.68 -47.26 -60.85
N ARG A 10 -20.43 -47.66 -59.59
CA ARG A 10 -20.24 -46.77 -58.43
C ARG A 10 -18.88 -46.06 -58.52
N PRO A 11 -18.78 -44.76 -58.15
CA PRO A 11 -17.57 -44.19 -57.58
C PRO A 11 -17.72 -43.83 -56.09
N PRO A 12 -16.60 -43.57 -55.38
CA PRO A 12 -16.43 -43.86 -53.96
C PRO A 12 -16.73 -42.69 -53.01
N HIS A 13 -16.77 -43.03 -51.72
CA HIS A 13 -16.77 -42.11 -50.57
C HIS A 13 -15.69 -41.04 -50.70
N GLN A 14 -16.04 -39.77 -50.43
CA GLN A 14 -15.19 -38.86 -49.69
C GLN A 14 -16.06 -37.83 -48.97
N ALA A 15 -16.24 -38.04 -47.66
CA ALA A 15 -16.64 -36.99 -46.74
C ALA A 15 -15.48 -35.98 -46.69
N ALA A 16 -15.64 -34.83 -47.33
CA ALA A 16 -14.76 -33.70 -47.11
C ALA A 16 -15.13 -33.10 -45.74
N THR A 17 -14.42 -33.56 -44.71
CA THR A 17 -14.30 -32.87 -43.43
C THR A 17 -13.91 -31.42 -43.72
N SER A 18 -14.78 -30.49 -43.37
CA SER A 18 -14.47 -29.07 -43.32
C SER A 18 -13.21 -28.87 -42.46
N PRO A 19 -12.15 -28.21 -42.95
CA PRO A 19 -11.04 -27.87 -42.08
C PRO A 19 -11.53 -26.83 -41.08
N SER A 20 -11.51 -27.18 -39.79
CA SER A 20 -11.68 -26.21 -38.72
C SER A 20 -10.68 -25.07 -38.93
N PRO A 21 -11.08 -23.79 -38.81
CA PRO A 21 -10.16 -22.68 -38.99
C PRO A 21 -9.07 -22.79 -37.92
N SER A 22 -7.84 -23.03 -38.36
CA SER A 22 -6.68 -22.97 -37.48
C SER A 22 -6.55 -21.52 -36.99
N PRO A 23 -6.41 -21.28 -35.67
CA PRO A 23 -6.25 -19.92 -35.17
C PRO A 23 -5.03 -19.27 -35.80
N SER A 24 -5.19 -18.04 -36.27
CA SER A 24 -4.16 -17.22 -36.92
C SER A 24 -2.89 -17.16 -36.06
N SER A 25 -1.72 -17.03 -36.68
CA SER A 25 -0.42 -16.97 -35.99
C SER A 25 -0.37 -15.90 -34.89
N SER A 26 -1.08 -14.78 -35.07
CA SER A 26 -1.29 -13.73 -34.07
C SER A 26 -2.02 -14.25 -32.82
N LEU A 27 -3.01 -15.13 -32.99
CA LEU A 27 -3.74 -15.79 -31.91
C LEU A 27 -2.91 -16.86 -31.15
N ARG A 28 -1.75 -17.28 -31.67
CA ARG A 28 -0.83 -18.18 -30.95
C ARG A 28 0.22 -17.44 -30.13
N LEU A 29 0.61 -16.25 -30.57
CA LEU A 29 1.69 -15.47 -29.94
C LEU A 29 1.23 -14.63 -28.74
N TRP A 30 -0.06 -14.28 -28.65
CA TRP A 30 -0.54 -13.46 -27.52
C TRP A 30 -0.48 -14.19 -26.18
N ARG A 31 -0.69 -15.51 -26.13
CA ARG A 31 -0.69 -16.27 -24.86
C ARG A 31 0.66 -16.19 -24.15
N PRO A 32 1.81 -16.53 -24.78
CA PRO A 32 3.12 -16.35 -24.15
C PRO A 32 3.47 -14.88 -23.83
N ALA A 33 2.99 -13.92 -24.63
CA ALA A 33 3.19 -12.50 -24.36
C ALA A 33 2.42 -12.06 -23.11
N ALA A 34 1.12 -12.35 -23.03
CA ALA A 34 0.28 -12.08 -21.87
C ALA A 34 0.82 -12.74 -20.60
N GLN A 35 1.24 -14.00 -20.67
CA GLN A 35 1.86 -14.68 -19.52
C GLN A 35 3.14 -14.00 -19.03
N ARG A 36 4.02 -13.56 -19.94
CA ARG A 36 5.23 -12.82 -19.58
C ARG A 36 4.88 -11.47 -18.97
N ASN A 37 3.94 -10.74 -19.56
CA ASN A 37 3.47 -9.47 -19.03
C ASN A 37 2.92 -9.64 -17.60
N MET A 38 2.02 -10.59 -17.37
CA MET A 38 1.47 -10.85 -16.04
C MET A 38 2.53 -11.20 -15.01
N ARG A 39 3.51 -12.07 -15.36
CA ARG A 39 4.64 -12.38 -14.46
C ARG A 39 5.49 -11.14 -14.14
N ASN A 40 5.73 -10.28 -15.13
CA ASN A 40 6.47 -9.04 -14.93
C ASN A 40 5.69 -8.09 -14.00
N GLN A 41 4.42 -7.83 -14.30
CA GLN A 41 3.55 -6.98 -13.46
C GLN A 41 3.48 -7.48 -12.03
N TRP A 42 3.35 -8.79 -11.85
CA TRP A 42 3.35 -9.41 -10.54
C TRP A 42 4.68 -9.28 -9.80
N SER A 43 5.81 -9.46 -10.51
CA SER A 43 7.13 -9.22 -9.94
C SER A 43 7.29 -7.76 -9.50
N HIS A 44 6.75 -6.80 -10.25
CA HIS A 44 6.74 -5.39 -9.86
C HIS A 44 5.88 -5.17 -8.61
N LEU A 45 4.69 -5.75 -8.55
CA LEU A 45 3.80 -5.66 -7.38
C LEU A 45 4.46 -6.25 -6.12
N SER A 46 5.16 -7.38 -6.26
CA SER A 46 5.90 -8.00 -5.16
C SER A 46 7.04 -7.11 -4.68
N ALA A 47 7.81 -6.52 -5.60
CA ALA A 47 8.88 -5.59 -5.23
C ALA A 47 8.34 -4.34 -4.53
N ALA A 48 7.23 -3.78 -5.03
CA ALA A 48 6.56 -2.62 -4.43
C ALA A 48 6.04 -2.94 -3.01
N LYS A 49 5.48 -4.14 -2.79
CA LYS A 49 5.06 -4.61 -1.47
C LYS A 49 6.22 -4.66 -0.48
N GLU A 50 7.37 -5.24 -0.86
CA GLU A 50 8.53 -5.33 0.03
C GLU A 50 9.10 -3.95 0.38
N GLN A 51 9.20 -3.06 -0.60
CA GLN A 51 9.62 -1.68 -0.37
C GLN A 51 8.67 -0.94 0.57
N TRP A 52 7.37 -1.11 0.37
CA TRP A 52 6.38 -0.55 1.27
C TRP A 52 6.51 -1.10 2.70
N LEU A 53 6.70 -2.41 2.86
CA LEU A 53 6.90 -3.03 4.18
C LEU A 53 8.14 -2.46 4.88
N ALA A 54 9.22 -2.24 4.15
CA ALA A 54 10.45 -1.61 4.66
C ALA A 54 10.20 -0.16 5.08
N ALA A 55 9.61 0.67 4.22
CA ALA A 55 9.29 2.06 4.52
C ALA A 55 8.36 2.19 5.74
N VAL A 56 7.36 1.30 5.87
CA VAL A 56 6.46 1.24 7.02
C VAL A 56 7.21 0.84 8.29
N ALA A 57 8.20 -0.04 8.21
CA ALA A 57 9.04 -0.40 9.35
C ALA A 57 9.90 0.78 9.83
N ASP A 58 10.49 1.52 8.90
CA ASP A 58 11.23 2.74 9.20
C ASP A 58 10.32 3.80 9.83
N GLY A 59 9.14 4.04 9.23
CA GLY A 59 8.14 4.95 9.78
C GLY A 59 7.74 4.58 11.21
N ARG A 60 7.53 3.30 11.51
CA ARG A 60 7.28 2.82 12.89
C ARG A 60 8.41 3.17 13.85
N ALA A 61 9.65 2.91 13.44
CA ALA A 61 10.81 3.16 14.26
C ALA A 61 10.95 4.67 14.56
N HIS A 62 10.77 5.53 13.56
CA HIS A 62 10.85 6.97 13.71
C HIS A 62 9.71 7.53 14.57
N ALA A 63 8.47 7.07 14.37
CA ALA A 63 7.33 7.48 15.20
C ALA A 63 7.53 7.10 16.67
N SER A 64 8.02 5.88 16.94
CA SER A 64 8.33 5.43 18.30
C SER A 64 9.44 6.27 18.94
N ALA A 65 10.50 6.56 18.18
CA ALA A 65 11.59 7.41 18.65
C ALA A 65 11.13 8.83 18.95
N LEU A 66 10.28 9.41 18.08
CA LEU A 66 9.70 10.74 18.25
C LEU A 66 8.89 10.83 19.54
N VAL A 67 7.97 9.88 19.75
CA VAL A 67 7.15 9.81 20.97
C VAL A 67 8.01 9.66 22.22
N ASN A 68 9.03 8.80 22.18
CA ASN A 68 9.92 8.59 23.31
C ASN A 68 10.72 9.86 23.66
N VAL A 69 11.22 10.59 22.66
CA VAL A 69 11.92 11.86 22.86
C VAL A 69 10.97 12.90 23.45
N HIS A 70 9.77 13.04 22.89
CA HIS A 70 8.76 14.00 23.36
C HIS A 70 8.38 13.74 24.82
N LEU A 71 8.11 12.48 25.18
CA LEU A 71 7.83 12.08 26.56
C LEU A 71 9.03 12.33 27.48
N SER A 72 10.26 12.14 26.99
CA SER A 72 11.48 12.41 27.76
C SER A 72 11.66 13.90 28.05
N CYS A 73 11.41 14.78 27.07
CA CYS A 73 11.38 16.25 27.26
C CYS A 73 10.37 16.63 28.32
N ARG A 74 9.12 16.16 28.16
CA ARG A 74 8.01 16.52 29.05
C ARG A 74 8.21 16.04 30.48
N ASN A 75 8.79 14.85 30.65
CA ASN A 75 9.09 14.29 31.97
C ASN A 75 10.42 14.78 32.52
N MET A 76 11.22 15.54 31.74
CA MET A 76 12.53 16.02 32.17
C MET A 76 12.49 16.83 33.47
N PRO A 77 11.49 17.66 33.79
CA PRO A 77 11.42 18.36 35.08
C PRO A 77 11.33 17.41 36.28
N ALA A 78 10.61 16.28 36.13
CA ALA A 78 10.38 15.31 37.20
C ALA A 78 11.41 14.16 37.22
N MET A 79 12.26 14.05 36.20
CA MET A 79 13.27 12.99 36.07
C MET A 79 14.33 13.10 37.17
N ASP A 80 14.59 12.00 37.88
CA ASP A 80 15.71 11.89 38.81
C ASP A 80 17.03 11.82 38.03
N LEU A 81 17.90 12.80 38.26
CA LEU A 81 19.22 12.89 37.64
C LEU A 81 20.32 12.32 38.54
N GLY A 82 19.99 11.83 39.73
CA GLY A 82 20.94 11.31 40.70
C GLY A 82 22.05 12.33 41.01
N VAL A 83 23.30 11.92 40.83
CA VAL A 83 24.49 12.76 41.06
C VAL A 83 24.61 13.96 40.11
N LEU A 84 23.88 13.96 39.00
CA LEU A 84 23.94 15.04 38.01
C LEU A 84 23.00 16.21 38.34
N LYS A 85 22.08 16.06 39.31
CA LYS A 85 21.08 17.09 39.64
C LYS A 85 21.67 18.42 40.08
N ASP A 86 22.87 18.39 40.68
CA ASP A 86 23.57 19.56 41.19
C ASP A 86 24.37 20.29 40.09
N MET A 87 24.46 19.73 38.88
CA MET A 87 25.13 20.37 37.75
C MET A 87 24.23 21.46 37.15
N PRO A 88 24.62 22.74 37.20
CA PRO A 88 23.79 23.84 36.71
C PRO A 88 23.57 23.73 35.20
N GLY A 89 22.33 23.97 34.76
CA GLY A 89 21.94 23.96 33.34
C GLY A 89 21.91 22.56 32.68
N ILE A 90 22.09 21.46 33.43
CA ILE A 90 22.09 20.11 32.87
C ILE A 90 20.75 19.74 32.21
N ARG A 91 19.64 20.15 32.83
CA ARG A 91 18.28 19.91 32.30
C ARG A 91 18.06 20.70 31.02
N ASP A 92 18.46 21.96 30.98
CA ASP A 92 18.33 22.81 29.78
C ASP A 92 19.14 22.22 28.63
N LYS A 93 20.38 21.80 28.88
CA LYS A 93 21.23 21.16 27.87
C LYS A 93 20.68 19.82 27.40
N ALA A 94 20.09 19.03 28.30
CA ALA A 94 19.40 17.79 27.95
C ALA A 94 18.18 18.06 27.08
N ASN A 95 17.33 19.01 27.46
CA ASN A 95 16.16 19.43 26.69
C ASN A 95 16.54 19.97 25.31
N SER A 96 17.57 20.80 25.18
CA SER A 96 18.03 21.27 23.86
C SER A 96 18.49 20.13 22.96
N LYS A 97 19.14 19.09 23.52
CA LYS A 97 19.53 17.90 22.75
C LYS A 97 18.32 17.06 22.35
N LEU A 98 17.34 16.93 23.24
CA LEU A 98 16.11 16.19 22.95
C LEU A 98 15.29 16.92 21.89
N ALA A 99 15.15 18.24 21.96
CA ALA A 99 14.48 19.04 20.93
C ALA A 99 15.11 18.87 19.54
N LEU A 100 16.45 18.88 19.46
CA LEU A 100 17.16 18.60 18.20
C LEU A 100 16.87 17.18 17.67
N ARG A 101 16.75 16.19 18.57
CA ARG A 101 16.39 14.81 18.20
C ARG A 101 14.92 14.72 17.74
N GLU A 102 14.03 15.49 18.34
CA GLU A 102 12.61 15.55 17.97
C GLU A 102 12.43 16.07 16.54
N GLU A 103 13.14 17.15 16.18
CA GLU A 103 13.20 17.66 14.80
C GLU A 103 13.76 16.62 13.83
N GLN A 104 14.87 15.96 14.20
CA GLN A 104 15.48 14.91 13.39
C GLN A 104 14.52 13.75 13.13
N TYR A 105 13.88 13.20 14.16
CA TYR A 105 12.95 12.08 14.01
C TYR A 105 11.70 12.47 13.25
N SER A 106 11.22 13.71 13.39
CA SER A 106 10.13 14.25 12.58
C SER A 106 10.49 14.27 11.09
N GLY A 107 11.70 14.74 10.75
CA GLY A 107 12.18 14.74 9.36
C GLY A 107 12.38 13.32 8.79
N MET A 108 12.87 12.38 9.60
CA MET A 108 13.02 10.97 9.20
C MET A 108 11.66 10.28 9.01
N LEU A 109 10.69 10.58 9.86
CA LEU A 109 9.32 10.07 9.75
C LEU A 109 8.65 10.57 8.46
N LEU A 110 8.78 11.86 8.16
CA LEU A 110 8.27 12.46 6.92
C LEU A 110 8.94 11.87 5.68
N SER A 111 10.25 11.63 5.73
CA SER A 111 10.99 11.01 4.63
C SER A 111 10.54 9.57 4.39
N ALA A 112 10.39 8.77 5.46
CA ALA A 112 9.89 7.40 5.35
C ALA A 112 8.47 7.36 4.78
N TYR A 113 7.61 8.30 5.19
CA TYR A 113 6.29 8.48 4.60
C TYR A 113 6.38 8.79 3.10
N LYS A 114 7.22 9.75 2.68
CA LYS A 114 7.40 10.10 1.26
C LYS A 114 7.81 8.90 0.40
N GLU A 115 8.68 8.03 0.93
CA GLU A 115 9.09 6.80 0.26
C GLU A 115 7.96 5.78 0.10
N MET A 116 6.98 5.75 1.02
CA MET A 116 5.78 4.92 0.85
C MET A 116 4.94 5.31 -0.38
N PHE A 117 5.14 6.53 -0.90
CA PHE A 117 4.45 7.04 -2.08
C PHE A 117 5.34 7.09 -3.32
N SER A 118 6.65 6.82 -3.24
CA SER A 118 7.57 6.98 -4.38
C SER A 118 7.19 6.09 -5.57
N ASP A 119 6.82 6.71 -6.69
CA ASP A 119 6.54 6.01 -7.94
C ASP A 119 7.84 5.50 -8.58
N ARG A 120 7.76 4.32 -9.20
CA ARG A 120 8.81 3.82 -10.09
C ARG A 120 8.53 4.26 -11.52
N GLN A 121 9.51 4.84 -12.18
CA GLN A 121 9.44 5.15 -13.61
C GLN A 121 9.70 3.86 -14.40
N ASP A 122 8.63 3.15 -14.76
CA ASP A 122 8.72 1.95 -15.61
C ASP A 122 8.47 2.30 -17.09
N ASN A 123 9.31 1.74 -17.97
CA ASN A 123 9.15 1.86 -19.41
C ASN A 123 7.90 1.08 -19.86
N LEU A 124 6.84 1.82 -20.16
CA LEU A 124 5.56 1.30 -20.60
C LEU A 124 5.63 0.99 -22.11
N ASN A 125 5.94 -0.25 -22.47
CA ASN A 125 5.78 -0.71 -23.84
C ASN A 125 5.51 -2.21 -23.94
N ASP A 126 4.34 -2.66 -23.44
CA ASP A 126 3.74 -3.94 -23.86
C ASP A 126 2.24 -3.94 -23.50
N SER A 127 1.36 -3.98 -24.50
CA SER A 127 -0.09 -3.86 -24.35
C SER A 127 -0.83 -5.20 -24.42
N GLY A 128 -0.18 -6.33 -24.11
CA GLY A 128 -0.74 -7.68 -24.27
C GLY A 128 -2.02 -7.94 -23.46
N ASP A 129 -3.17 -7.52 -23.98
CA ASP A 129 -4.48 -7.46 -23.30
C ASP A 129 -5.29 -8.76 -23.33
N GLY A 130 -4.80 -9.80 -24.02
CA GLY A 130 -5.30 -11.18 -23.95
C GLY A 130 -6.81 -11.42 -24.13
N GLY A 131 -7.59 -10.42 -24.55
CA GLY A 131 -9.02 -10.51 -24.86
C GLY A 131 -9.91 -11.21 -23.81
N GLY A 132 -9.55 -11.19 -22.53
CA GLY A 132 -10.34 -11.83 -21.46
C GLY A 132 -10.30 -13.36 -21.42
N ALA A 133 -9.48 -14.01 -22.25
CA ALA A 133 -9.27 -15.45 -22.18
C ALA A 133 -8.30 -15.82 -21.04
N PRO A 134 -8.43 -17.00 -20.39
CA PRO A 134 -7.52 -17.40 -19.31
C PRO A 134 -6.08 -17.46 -19.81
N VAL A 135 -5.21 -16.72 -19.13
CA VAL A 135 -3.76 -16.62 -19.43
C VAL A 135 -3.01 -17.77 -18.75
N PHE A 136 -3.53 -18.25 -17.62
CA PHE A 136 -3.02 -19.40 -16.87
C PHE A 136 -4.10 -20.51 -16.77
N LYS A 137 -3.85 -21.54 -15.97
CA LYS A 137 -4.60 -22.81 -16.01
C LYS A 137 -5.96 -22.72 -15.30
N TRP A 138 -6.03 -21.95 -14.23
CA TRP A 138 -7.17 -21.86 -13.33
C TRP A 138 -7.73 -20.43 -13.26
N PHE A 139 -6.90 -19.39 -13.43
CA PHE A 139 -7.36 -18.00 -13.37
C PHE A 139 -7.47 -17.32 -14.75
N SER A 140 -8.60 -16.64 -14.92
CA SER A 140 -8.86 -15.63 -15.95
C SER A 140 -8.14 -14.31 -15.65
N VAL A 141 -7.95 -13.48 -16.67
CA VAL A 141 -7.38 -12.13 -16.50
C VAL A 141 -8.19 -11.31 -15.48
N LEU A 142 -9.52 -11.43 -15.52
CA LEU A 142 -10.43 -10.74 -14.60
C LEU A 142 -10.22 -11.16 -13.14
N GLU A 143 -9.93 -12.43 -12.87
CA GLU A 143 -9.64 -12.90 -11.52
C GLU A 143 -8.32 -12.31 -11.00
N PHE A 144 -7.29 -12.23 -11.83
CA PHE A 144 -6.05 -11.54 -11.45
C PHE A 144 -6.26 -10.04 -11.23
N GLU A 145 -7.07 -9.38 -12.07
CA GLU A 145 -7.43 -7.97 -11.89
C GLU A 145 -8.18 -7.76 -10.58
N SER A 146 -9.13 -8.65 -10.24
CA SER A 146 -9.87 -8.59 -8.99
C SER A 146 -8.96 -8.74 -7.77
N LEU A 147 -8.03 -9.69 -7.79
CA LEU A 147 -7.04 -9.87 -6.71
C LEU A 147 -6.10 -8.67 -6.59
N ALA A 148 -5.64 -8.12 -7.72
CA ALA A 148 -4.81 -6.91 -7.73
C ALA A 148 -5.58 -5.70 -7.19
N GLN A 149 -6.85 -5.54 -7.56
CA GLN A 149 -7.71 -4.47 -7.08
C GLN A 149 -7.93 -4.58 -5.56
N GLU A 150 -8.13 -5.79 -5.03
CA GLU A 150 -8.24 -6.05 -3.60
C GLU A 150 -6.98 -5.58 -2.85
N LEU A 151 -5.78 -5.90 -3.37
CA LEU A 151 -4.51 -5.44 -2.82
C LEU A 151 -4.39 -3.91 -2.84
N VAL A 152 -4.78 -3.26 -3.93
CA VAL A 152 -4.75 -1.79 -4.05
C VAL A 152 -5.68 -1.14 -3.02
N GLN A 153 -6.90 -1.67 -2.84
CA GLN A 153 -7.84 -1.12 -1.85
C GLN A 153 -7.31 -1.26 -0.42
N MET A 154 -6.72 -2.41 -0.08
CA MET A 154 -6.08 -2.64 1.21
C MET A 154 -4.88 -1.71 1.44
N PHE A 155 -4.11 -1.42 0.41
CA PHE A 155 -3.00 -0.46 0.50
C PHE A 155 -3.52 0.97 0.70
N VAL A 156 -4.51 1.37 -0.08
CA VAL A 156 -5.15 2.69 -0.02
C VAL A 156 -5.71 2.98 1.39
N SER A 157 -6.44 2.04 1.98
CA SER A 157 -7.00 2.20 3.32
C SER A 157 -5.91 2.39 4.38
N GLU A 158 -4.85 1.60 4.30
CA GLU A 158 -3.73 1.63 5.22
C GLU A 158 -2.89 2.92 5.08
N GLN A 159 -2.75 3.45 3.86
CA GLN A 159 -2.08 4.74 3.63
C GLN A 159 -2.85 5.91 4.22
N LYS A 160 -4.18 5.92 4.06
CA LYS A 160 -5.02 6.96 4.67
C LYS A 160 -4.91 6.97 6.19
N LEU A 161 -4.91 5.78 6.80
CA LEU A 161 -4.70 5.62 8.22
C LEU A 161 -3.33 6.17 8.67
N LYS A 162 -2.25 5.81 7.96
CA LYS A 162 -0.90 6.27 8.29
C LYS A 162 -0.73 7.78 8.13
N ARG A 163 -1.34 8.38 7.11
CA ARG A 163 -1.37 9.84 6.96
C ARG A 163 -2.05 10.51 8.15
N LEU A 164 -3.21 10.01 8.60
CA LEU A 164 -3.88 10.55 9.79
C LEU A 164 -2.97 10.49 11.03
N LEU A 165 -2.34 9.34 11.28
CA LEU A 165 -1.44 9.17 12.41
C LEU A 165 -0.20 10.08 12.30
N LEU A 166 0.32 10.29 11.09
CA LEU A 166 1.44 11.19 10.84
C LEU A 166 1.09 12.64 11.15
N LEU A 167 -0.08 13.12 10.74
CA LEU A 167 -0.57 14.48 11.05
C LEU A 167 -0.63 14.70 12.57
N GLU A 168 -1.11 13.70 13.32
CA GLU A 168 -1.16 13.74 14.78
C GLU A 168 0.25 13.76 15.40
N PHE A 169 1.17 12.91 14.95
CA PHE A 169 2.54 12.88 15.45
C PHE A 169 3.31 14.18 15.17
N LEU A 170 3.21 14.72 13.95
CA LEU A 170 3.85 16.00 13.60
C LEU A 170 3.23 17.18 14.37
N SER A 171 1.91 17.15 14.59
CA SER A 171 1.24 18.15 15.43
C SER A 171 1.74 18.15 16.88
N ILE A 172 2.34 17.06 17.38
CA ILE A 172 2.92 16.99 18.72
C ILE A 172 4.29 17.68 18.75
N ALA A 173 5.14 17.42 17.75
CA ALA A 173 6.47 18.04 17.62
C ALA A 173 6.41 19.57 17.40
N LEU A 174 5.34 20.07 16.77
CA LEU A 174 5.18 21.49 16.42
C LEU A 174 4.55 22.35 17.53
N LYS A 175 3.98 21.75 18.59
CA LYS A 175 3.13 22.47 19.58
C LYS A 175 3.88 23.18 20.70
N GLU A 176 5.20 23.05 20.81
CA GLU A 176 5.97 23.66 21.90
C GLU A 176 6.67 24.95 21.45
N GLY A 177 5.89 26.02 21.24
CA GLY A 177 6.47 27.35 20.95
C GLY A 177 5.50 28.51 20.70
N VAL A 178 4.26 28.25 20.26
CA VAL A 178 3.27 29.32 19.99
C VAL A 178 1.87 28.81 20.37
N GLU A 179 1.06 29.68 20.97
CA GLU A 179 -0.34 29.43 21.32
C GLU A 179 -1.09 28.69 20.21
N LEU A 180 -1.59 27.51 20.59
CA LEU A 180 -2.71 26.76 20.04
C LEU A 180 -3.46 27.46 18.87
N GLN A 181 -3.28 27.01 17.61
CA GLN A 181 -4.42 27.03 16.67
C GLN A 181 -4.31 26.22 15.38
N THR A 182 -3.14 25.82 14.89
CA THR A 182 -3.06 25.03 13.65
C THR A 182 -2.78 23.56 13.94
N SER A 183 -3.84 22.81 14.28
CA SER A 183 -3.84 21.36 14.08
C SER A 183 -3.62 21.11 12.59
N LEU A 184 -2.67 20.24 12.22
CA LEU A 184 -2.56 19.84 10.83
C LEU A 184 -3.87 19.16 10.40
N ASN A 185 -4.48 19.71 9.36
CA ASN A 185 -5.70 19.18 8.76
C ASN A 185 -5.35 18.18 7.66
N TRP A 186 -6.30 17.30 7.33
CA TRP A 186 -6.15 16.32 6.24
C TRP A 186 -5.73 16.95 4.90
N GLY A 187 -6.18 18.18 4.63
CA GLY A 187 -5.89 18.92 3.41
C GLY A 187 -4.51 19.60 3.39
N ASP A 188 -3.77 19.61 4.49
CA ASP A 188 -2.48 20.28 4.56
C ASP A 188 -1.40 19.44 3.86
N GLU A 189 -0.58 20.08 3.01
CA GLU A 189 0.58 19.41 2.42
C GLU A 189 1.67 19.24 3.48
N LEU A 190 2.11 18.00 3.66
CA LEU A 190 3.25 17.66 4.51
C LEU A 190 4.58 17.96 3.83
N TYR A 191 4.60 17.97 2.50
CA TYR A 191 5.73 18.36 1.67
C TYR A 191 5.23 18.87 0.32
N ASP A 192 6.04 19.73 -0.33
CA ASP A 192 5.68 20.33 -1.62
C ASP A 192 5.29 19.29 -2.67
N GLY A 193 4.07 19.42 -3.19
CA GLY A 193 3.55 18.55 -4.25
C GLY A 193 3.00 17.22 -3.76
N GLU A 194 2.83 17.04 -2.45
CA GLU A 194 2.15 15.89 -1.89
C GLU A 194 0.73 15.72 -2.45
N SER A 195 -0.05 16.79 -2.54
CA SER A 195 -1.44 16.70 -3.00
C SER A 195 -1.53 16.13 -4.40
N ASN A 196 -0.69 16.64 -5.31
CA ASN A 196 -0.61 16.14 -6.68
C ASN A 196 -0.30 14.64 -6.72
N LYS A 197 0.55 14.16 -5.81
CA LYS A 197 0.92 12.75 -5.69
C LYS A 197 -0.20 11.89 -5.10
N LEU A 198 -0.93 12.42 -4.11
CA LEU A 198 -2.14 11.76 -3.58
C LEU A 198 -3.25 11.72 -4.63
N GLN A 199 -3.36 12.74 -5.46
CA GLN A 199 -4.34 12.82 -6.54
C GLN A 199 -4.00 11.84 -7.68
N SER A 200 -2.73 11.71 -8.07
CA SER A 200 -2.30 10.80 -9.14
C SER A 200 -2.58 9.33 -8.83
N ILE A 201 -2.58 8.95 -7.55
CA ILE A 201 -2.89 7.60 -7.07
C ILE A 201 -4.34 7.42 -6.57
N GLY A 202 -5.22 8.40 -6.83
CA GLY A 202 -6.65 8.33 -6.50
C GLY A 202 -6.98 8.42 -5.01
N LEU A 203 -6.06 8.90 -4.18
CA LEU A 203 -6.26 9.07 -2.73
C LEU A 203 -6.88 10.42 -2.36
N GLN A 204 -6.75 11.44 -3.20
CA GLN A 204 -7.37 12.76 -3.02
C GLN A 204 -8.73 12.83 -3.73
N SER A 205 -9.75 12.20 -3.15
CA SER A 205 -11.15 12.54 -3.46
C SER A 205 -11.58 13.60 -2.44
N GLY A 206 -12.02 14.75 -2.91
CA GLY A 206 -12.13 16.03 -2.18
C GLY A 206 -13.07 16.13 -0.98
N ASP A 207 -13.42 15.01 -0.34
CA ASP A 207 -14.11 15.00 0.94
C ASP A 207 -13.14 14.64 2.06
N ALA A 208 -13.28 15.32 3.19
CA ALA A 208 -12.54 15.01 4.41
C ALA A 208 -12.60 13.50 4.67
N TYR A 209 -11.44 12.83 4.67
CA TYR A 209 -11.40 11.41 5.01
C TYR A 209 -11.84 11.28 6.47
N SER A 210 -13.07 10.81 6.67
CA SER A 210 -13.53 10.41 7.99
C SER A 210 -12.77 9.14 8.35
N PRO A 211 -12.12 9.10 9.52
CA PRO A 211 -11.55 7.85 9.96
C PRO A 211 -12.65 6.78 10.11
N PRO A 212 -12.29 5.49 10.07
CA PRO A 212 -13.24 4.38 10.23
C PRO A 212 -14.23 4.60 11.39
N GLU A 213 -15.51 4.22 11.26
CA GLU A 213 -16.57 4.54 12.25
C GLU A 213 -16.22 4.15 13.71
N ASN A 214 -15.44 3.09 13.86
CA ASN A 214 -14.86 2.60 15.13
C ASN A 214 -13.79 3.52 15.75
N TRP A 215 -13.30 4.53 15.04
CA TRP A 215 -12.46 5.61 15.56
C TRP A 215 -13.26 6.82 16.05
N CYS A 216 -14.37 7.15 15.38
CA CYS A 216 -15.16 8.34 15.70
C CYS A 216 -16.19 8.10 16.82
N ALA A 217 -16.79 6.92 16.89
CA ALA A 217 -17.95 6.67 17.75
C ALA A 217 -17.62 6.64 19.26
N GLU A 218 -16.42 6.20 19.67
CA GLU A 218 -16.10 6.06 21.10
C GLU A 218 -15.17 7.14 21.66
N ARG A 219 -14.47 7.91 20.81
CA ARG A 219 -13.41 8.82 21.29
C ARG A 219 -13.55 10.29 20.89
N LEU A 220 -14.31 10.60 19.84
CA LEU A 220 -14.58 11.99 19.44
C LEU A 220 -15.96 12.51 19.89
N GLY A 221 -16.89 11.60 20.22
CA GLY A 221 -18.31 11.89 20.37
C GLY A 221 -18.88 11.77 21.77
N SER A 222 -18.14 12.02 22.85
CA SER A 222 -18.71 12.30 24.19
C SER A 222 -17.58 12.67 25.14
N GLN A 223 -17.51 13.94 25.54
CA GLN A 223 -16.47 14.53 26.38
C GLN A 223 -15.06 14.41 25.77
N ARG A 224 -14.49 15.52 25.31
CA ARG A 224 -13.03 15.68 25.39
C ARG A 224 -12.70 15.66 26.88
N PRO A 225 -12.15 14.57 27.46
CA PRO A 225 -11.80 14.61 28.86
C PRO A 225 -10.57 15.49 28.89
N GLY A 226 -10.65 16.65 29.53
CA GLY A 226 -9.52 17.55 29.71
C GLY A 226 -8.35 16.94 30.50
N ASN A 227 -8.26 15.62 30.62
CA ASN A 227 -7.41 14.89 31.56
C ASN A 227 -6.94 13.49 31.07
N LEU A 228 -7.06 13.09 29.80
CA LEU A 228 -6.29 11.89 29.38
C LEU A 228 -4.80 12.25 29.37
N PRO A 229 -3.93 11.52 30.09
CA PRO A 229 -2.49 11.72 30.00
C PRO A 229 -2.05 11.59 28.54
N LEU A 230 -1.32 12.58 28.01
CA LEU A 230 -0.83 12.60 26.62
C LEU A 230 -0.15 11.27 26.23
N HIS A 231 0.52 10.63 27.19
CA HIS A 231 1.13 9.31 27.03
C HIS A 231 0.14 8.22 26.61
N GLU A 232 -1.08 8.19 27.17
CA GLU A 232 -2.10 7.19 26.82
C GLU A 232 -2.62 7.38 25.39
N VAL A 233 -2.78 8.63 24.96
CA VAL A 233 -3.18 8.97 23.58
C VAL A 233 -2.09 8.58 22.58
N LEU A 234 -0.83 8.93 22.89
CA LEU A 234 0.34 8.55 22.08
C LEU A 234 0.51 7.04 21.98
N GLN A 235 0.31 6.32 23.09
CA GLN A 235 0.37 4.87 23.12
C GLN A 235 -0.69 4.25 22.22
N VAL A 236 -1.91 4.79 22.19
CA VAL A 236 -2.97 4.31 21.28
C VAL A 236 -2.58 4.53 19.82
N TYR A 237 -2.06 5.70 19.46
CA TYR A 237 -1.64 6.00 18.10
C TYR A 237 -0.49 5.10 17.63
N LEU A 238 0.53 4.90 18.47
CA LEU A 238 1.61 3.95 18.20
C LEU A 238 1.08 2.53 18.07
N THR A 239 0.24 2.08 19.00
CA THR A 239 -0.35 0.73 18.97
C THR A 239 -1.16 0.53 17.69
N THR A 240 -1.90 1.55 17.26
CA THR A 240 -2.70 1.49 16.04
C THR A 240 -1.81 1.38 14.79
N TRP A 241 -0.72 2.16 14.73
CA TRP A 241 0.29 2.02 13.68
C TRP A 241 0.92 0.63 13.71
N HIS A 242 1.29 0.12 14.89
CA HIS A 242 1.94 -1.19 15.05
C HIS A 242 1.04 -2.35 14.64
N ALA A 243 -0.25 -2.29 14.99
CA ALA A 243 -1.22 -3.33 14.68
C ALA A 243 -1.58 -3.40 13.19
N ASN A 244 -1.26 -2.37 12.39
CA ASN A 244 -1.69 -2.23 10.99
C ASN A 244 -3.21 -2.47 10.86
N MET A 245 -3.99 -1.81 11.72
CA MET A 245 -5.41 -2.13 11.93
C MET A 245 -6.28 -2.03 10.67
N ASN A 246 -5.82 -1.39 9.59
CA ASN A 246 -6.57 -1.23 8.36
C ASN A 246 -6.20 -2.23 7.26
N ILE A 247 -5.29 -3.18 7.53
CA ILE A 247 -4.82 -4.12 6.52
C ILE A 247 -4.90 -5.58 6.97
N ASN A 248 -5.53 -6.41 6.15
CA ASN A 248 -5.58 -7.85 6.39
C ASN A 248 -4.31 -8.51 5.83
N ARG A 249 -3.28 -8.63 6.68
CA ARG A 249 -1.99 -9.21 6.29
C ARG A 249 -2.07 -10.68 5.87
N SER A 250 -2.96 -11.48 6.49
CA SER A 250 -3.12 -12.88 6.08
C SER A 250 -3.70 -12.96 4.69
N ARG A 251 -4.71 -12.13 4.38
CA ARG A 251 -5.27 -12.04 3.04
C ARG A 251 -4.26 -11.60 1.99
N ILE A 252 -3.38 -10.64 2.31
CA ILE A 252 -2.26 -10.30 1.42
C ILE A 252 -1.37 -11.52 1.17
N GLY A 253 -1.02 -12.27 2.22
CA GLY A 253 -0.24 -13.51 2.09
C GLY A 253 -0.91 -14.51 1.15
N GLU A 254 -2.19 -14.80 1.39
CA GLU A 254 -3.01 -15.72 0.59
C GLU A 254 -3.07 -15.31 -0.88
N ILE A 255 -3.34 -14.03 -1.18
CA ILE A 255 -3.38 -13.54 -2.56
C ILE A 255 -2.03 -13.78 -3.25
N PHE A 256 -0.93 -13.52 -2.54
CA PHE A 256 0.39 -13.70 -3.11
C PHE A 256 0.73 -15.17 -3.38
N GLU A 257 0.39 -16.05 -2.44
CA GLU A 257 0.56 -17.50 -2.58
C GLU A 257 -0.27 -18.04 -3.75
N LEU A 258 -1.55 -17.67 -3.85
CA LEU A 258 -2.45 -18.10 -4.94
C LEU A 258 -1.91 -17.74 -6.32
N VAL A 259 -1.46 -16.49 -6.50
CA VAL A 259 -0.94 -16.02 -7.79
C VAL A 259 0.40 -16.66 -8.12
N GLU A 260 1.29 -16.83 -7.14
CA GLU A 260 2.56 -17.50 -7.36
C GLU A 260 2.40 -18.97 -7.74
N GLU A 261 1.50 -19.69 -7.08
CA GLU A 261 1.18 -21.07 -7.43
C GLU A 261 0.69 -21.15 -8.88
N GLU A 262 -0.24 -20.27 -9.26
CA GLU A 262 -0.77 -20.20 -10.62
C GLU A 262 0.32 -19.90 -11.67
N MET A 263 1.28 -19.03 -11.34
CA MET A 263 2.38 -18.66 -12.25
C MET A 263 3.45 -19.74 -12.44
N LYS A 264 3.63 -20.63 -11.44
CA LYS A 264 4.60 -21.75 -11.45
C LYS A 264 4.11 -22.93 -12.29
N ILE A 265 2.81 -23.02 -12.59
CA ILE A 265 2.24 -24.09 -13.41
C ILE A 265 2.77 -24.00 -14.86
N LYS A 266 3.46 -25.05 -15.30
CA LYS A 266 3.82 -25.24 -16.72
C LYS A 266 2.61 -25.82 -17.45
N LEU A 267 2.20 -25.19 -18.54
CA LEU A 267 1.24 -25.79 -19.47
C LEU A 267 1.97 -26.90 -20.23
N SER A 268 1.43 -28.13 -20.15
CA SER A 268 1.91 -29.28 -20.94
C SER A 268 1.51 -29.15 -22.39
#